data_AF-A0A269TJK3-F1
#
_entry.id   AF-A0A269TJK3-F1
#
_cell.length_a   1.000
_cell.length_b   1.000
_cell.length_c   1.000
_cell.angle_alpha   90.00
_cell.angle_beta   90.00
_cell.angle_gamma   90.00
#
_symmetry.space_group_name_H-M   'P 1'
#
loop_
_entity.id
_entity.type
_entity.pdbx_description
1 polymer ?
#
loop_
_entity_poly.entity_id
_entity_poly.type
_entity_poly.pdbx_seq_one_letter_code
_entity_poly.pdbx_strand_id
1 'polypeptide(L)'
;MKYFLKNKLLFFLLIIVFIINATTSPLSLYFAGKMVQTYVFFNSQIVDQATSNLNIILFFVTLSINTASILSKRYLKIILLRRCTFNLREDVSKGISRISLKKLGEKLELNSLYTNNIEQVYNSYFNEFTNFIFYSLLFISSLVVVSIIWIHLLWISMIIVTLGFLVNRLSKKYTEKGYLLEQKSESEYVSNASKSFNSYKTFWLANNRSFFVQYLSRIFSIFQKKKYH
;
A
#
# COMPACT_ATOMS: atom_id res chain seq x y z
N MET A 1 -15.53 -6.82 4.25
CA MET A 1 -15.51 -7.96 5.20
C MET A 1 -16.00 -9.30 4.66
N LYS A 2 -17.14 -9.37 3.94
CA LYS A 2 -17.71 -10.62 3.39
C LYS A 2 -16.67 -11.56 2.75
N TYR A 3 -15.78 -11.03 1.90
CA TYR A 3 -14.78 -11.83 1.17
C TYR A 3 -13.64 -12.36 2.06
N PHE A 4 -13.27 -11.63 3.12
CA PHE A 4 -12.31 -12.10 4.12
C PHE A 4 -12.91 -13.22 4.97
N LEU A 5 -14.18 -13.10 5.37
CA LEU A 5 -14.89 -14.12 6.14
C LEU A 5 -15.11 -15.41 5.35
N LYS A 6 -15.31 -15.34 4.03
CA LYS A 6 -15.28 -16.52 3.15
C LYS A 6 -13.94 -17.29 3.25
N ASN A 7 -12.85 -16.61 3.60
CA ASN A 7 -11.51 -17.18 3.80
C ASN A 7 -11.06 -17.11 5.27
N LYS A 8 -11.99 -17.30 6.23
CA LYS A 8 -11.76 -17.07 7.67
C LYS A 8 -10.48 -17.71 8.23
N LEU A 9 -10.16 -18.95 7.87
CA LEU A 9 -8.99 -19.65 8.39
C LEU A 9 -7.68 -18.96 7.99
N LEU A 10 -7.54 -18.59 6.71
CA LEU A 10 -6.37 -17.85 6.22
C LEU A 10 -6.28 -16.45 6.86
N PHE A 11 -7.43 -15.80 7.05
CA PHE A 11 -7.48 -14.49 7.70
C PHE A 11 -7.05 -14.57 9.18
N PHE A 12 -7.52 -15.56 9.94
CA PHE A 12 -7.11 -15.76 11.32
C PHE A 12 -5.63 -16.14 11.45
N LEU A 13 -5.14 -17.04 10.60
CA LEU A 13 -3.70 -17.35 10.54
C LEU A 13 -2.86 -16.10 10.26
N LEU A 14 -3.30 -15.24 9.34
CA LEU A 14 -2.63 -13.98 9.04
C LEU A 14 -2.63 -13.04 10.27
N ILE A 15 -3.74 -12.95 11.01
CA ILE A 15 -3.82 -12.16 12.25
C ILE A 15 -2.84 -12.69 13.30
N ILE A 16 -2.77 -14.01 13.51
CA ILE A 16 -1.82 -14.61 14.46
C ILE A 16 -0.39 -14.26 14.08
N VAL A 17 -0.04 -14.40 12.79
CA VAL A 17 1.28 -14.01 12.29
C VAL A 17 1.53 -12.52 12.43
N PHE A 18 0.52 -11.66 12.24
CA PHE A 18 0.64 -10.23 12.51
C PHE A 18 0.96 -9.95 13.97
N ILE A 19 0.30 -10.63 14.92
CA ILE A 19 0.56 -10.47 16.36
C ILE A 19 2.00 -10.90 16.68
N ILE A 20 2.42 -12.09 16.24
CA ILE A 20 3.79 -12.59 16.46
C ILE A 20 4.82 -11.61 15.88
N ASN A 21 4.61 -11.14 14.65
CA ASN A 21 5.53 -10.21 14.01
C ASN A 21 5.58 -8.85 14.73
N ALA A 22 4.41 -8.33 15.13
CA ALA A 22 4.28 -7.06 15.84
C ALA A 22 4.91 -7.09 17.23
N THR A 23 4.89 -8.22 17.94
CA THR A 23 5.50 -8.36 19.27
C THR A 23 7.00 -8.63 19.19
N THR A 24 7.43 -9.51 18.28
CA THR A 24 8.85 -9.88 18.16
C THR A 24 9.71 -8.77 17.56
N SER A 25 9.16 -7.91 16.70
CA SER A 25 9.90 -6.80 16.10
C SER A 25 10.50 -5.83 17.14
N PRO A 26 9.72 -5.20 18.04
CA PRO A 26 10.29 -4.32 19.06
C PRO A 26 11.15 -5.08 20.09
N LEU A 27 10.82 -6.34 20.40
CA LEU A 27 11.65 -7.17 21.29
C LEU A 27 13.04 -7.44 20.71
N SER A 28 13.16 -7.69 19.40
CA SER A 28 14.45 -7.91 18.75
C SER A 28 15.36 -6.68 18.86
N LEU A 29 14.80 -5.47 18.71
CA LEU A 29 15.54 -4.21 18.91
C LEU A 29 15.94 -4.01 20.37
N TYR A 30 15.08 -4.38 21.32
CA TYR A 30 15.40 -4.33 22.74
C TYR A 30 16.60 -5.22 23.09
N PHE A 31 16.58 -6.48 22.65
CA PHE A 31 17.69 -7.42 22.89
C PHE A 31 18.96 -7.02 22.13
N ALA A 32 18.85 -6.40 20.95
CA ALA A 32 19.99 -5.80 20.27
C ALA A 32 20.64 -4.70 21.13
N GLY A 33 19.82 -3.81 21.71
CA GLY A 33 20.31 -2.77 22.63
C GLY A 33 20.98 -3.36 23.88
N LYS A 34 20.41 -4.41 24.46
CA LYS A 34 21.00 -5.12 25.60
C LYS A 34 22.33 -5.79 25.25
N MET A 35 22.41 -6.44 24.09
CA MET A 35 23.65 -7.02 23.57
C MET A 35 24.75 -5.96 23.45
N VAL A 36 24.45 -4.81 22.83
CA VAL A 36 25.40 -3.70 22.72
C VAL A 36 25.83 -3.19 24.09
N GLN A 37 24.91 -3.03 25.05
CA GLN A 37 25.26 -2.63 26.42
C GLN A 37 26.22 -3.62 27.09
N THR A 38 25.98 -4.93 26.96
CA THR A 38 26.89 -5.95 27.52
C THR A 38 28.28 -5.97 26.86
N TYR A 39 28.41 -5.54 25.60
CA TYR A 39 29.70 -5.45 24.90
C TYR A 39 30.42 -4.10 25.06
N VAL A 40 29.69 -2.99 25.17
CA VAL A 40 30.26 -1.62 25.23
C VAL A 40 30.61 -1.21 26.66
N PHE A 41 29.93 -1.73 27.69
CA PHE A 41 30.33 -1.55 29.09
C PHE A 41 31.45 -2.49 29.54
N PHE A 42 32.13 -3.15 28.59
CA PHE A 42 33.38 -3.90 28.81
C PHE A 42 34.60 -2.99 29.05
N ASN A 43 34.36 -1.74 29.48
CA ASN A 43 35.36 -0.80 29.98
C ASN A 43 35.17 -0.69 31.50
N SER A 44 35.70 -1.68 32.24
CA SER A 44 35.98 -1.67 33.69
C SER A 44 34.94 -2.19 34.72
N GLN A 45 33.94 -2.99 34.34
CA GLN A 45 33.23 -3.86 35.32
C GLN A 45 32.89 -5.25 34.77
N ILE A 46 32.86 -6.25 35.66
CA ILE A 46 32.52 -7.65 35.36
C ILE A 46 31.03 -7.71 35.01
N VAL A 47 30.71 -7.75 33.73
CA VAL A 47 29.40 -8.20 33.25
C VAL A 47 29.35 -9.71 33.43
N ASP A 48 28.32 -10.23 34.09
CA ASP A 48 28.12 -11.68 34.23
C ASP A 48 28.02 -12.32 32.83
N GLN A 49 29.01 -13.14 32.50
CA GLN A 49 29.11 -13.79 31.20
C GLN A 49 27.88 -14.66 30.89
N ALA A 50 27.22 -15.21 31.90
CA ALA A 50 25.97 -15.96 31.73
C ALA A 50 24.84 -15.05 31.22
N THR A 51 24.71 -13.84 31.75
CA THR A 51 23.68 -12.87 31.31
C THR A 51 23.93 -12.35 29.89
N SER A 52 25.20 -12.12 29.54
CA SER A 52 25.58 -11.71 28.18
C SER A 52 25.23 -12.79 27.15
N ASN A 53 25.61 -14.04 27.43
CA ASN A 53 25.30 -15.18 26.56
C ASN A 53 23.77 -15.38 26.41
N LEU A 54 23.02 -15.23 27.50
CA LEU A 54 21.56 -15.34 27.48
C LEU A 54 20.94 -14.25 26.58
N ASN A 55 21.38 -12.99 26.68
CA ASN A 55 20.89 -11.90 25.84
C ASN A 55 21.19 -12.13 24.36
N ILE A 56 22.37 -12.66 24.02
CA ILE A 56 22.75 -13.00 22.64
C ILE A 56 21.83 -14.10 22.10
N ILE A 57 21.61 -15.17 22.87
CA ILE A 57 20.73 -16.27 22.48
C ILE A 57 19.30 -15.75 22.25
N LEU A 58 18.75 -14.97 23.18
CA LEU A 58 17.42 -14.38 23.05
C LEU A 58 17.32 -13.44 21.85
N PHE A 59 18.36 -12.66 21.56
CA PHE A 59 18.41 -11.82 20.36
C PHE A 59 18.27 -12.66 19.08
N PHE A 60 19.07 -13.72 18.93
CA PHE A 60 18.99 -14.58 17.74
C PHE A 60 17.65 -15.33 17.65
N VAL A 61 17.14 -15.86 18.76
CA VAL A 61 15.83 -16.52 18.79
C VAL A 61 14.71 -15.56 18.36
N THR A 62 14.67 -14.37 18.94
CA THR A 62 13.65 -13.36 18.58
C THR A 62 13.80 -12.87 17.14
N LEU A 63 15.03 -12.71 16.65
CA LEU A 63 15.31 -12.33 15.26
C LEU A 63 14.87 -13.43 14.26
N SER A 64 15.14 -14.70 14.56
CA SER A 64 14.71 -15.83 13.72
C SER A 64 13.18 -15.93 13.65
N ILE A 65 12.49 -15.79 14.78
CA ILE A 65 11.02 -15.79 14.83
C ILE A 65 10.45 -14.57 14.08
N ASN A 66 11.04 -13.39 14.25
CA ASN A 66 10.65 -12.20 13.51
C ASN A 66 10.80 -12.42 11.99
N THR A 67 11.96 -12.90 11.54
CA THR A 67 12.22 -13.16 10.12
C THR A 67 11.25 -14.19 9.53
N ALA A 68 11.03 -15.31 10.22
CA ALA A 68 10.07 -16.33 9.80
C ALA A 68 8.66 -15.74 9.70
N SER A 69 8.22 -14.97 10.71
CA SER A 69 6.90 -14.34 10.69
C SER A 69 6.75 -13.29 9.59
N ILE A 70 7.80 -12.54 9.21
CA ILE A 70 7.77 -11.64 8.03
C ILE A 70 7.48 -12.43 6.75
N LEU A 71 8.16 -13.56 6.55
CA LEU A 71 7.98 -14.40 5.36
C LEU A 71 6.59 -15.03 5.33
N SER A 72 6.15 -15.62 6.44
CA SER A 72 4.80 -16.20 6.58
C SER A 72 3.72 -15.13 6.36
N LYS A 73 3.91 -13.92 6.89
CA LYS A 73 3.01 -12.78 6.71
C LYS A 73 2.84 -12.45 5.23
N ARG A 74 3.96 -12.30 4.51
CA ARG A 74 3.96 -11.96 3.08
C ARG A 74 3.24 -13.04 2.26
N TYR A 75 3.55 -14.30 2.53
CA TYR A 75 2.95 -15.43 1.83
C TYR A 75 1.44 -15.54 2.07
N LEU A 76 1.00 -15.56 3.33
CA LEU A 76 -0.41 -15.67 3.71
C LEU A 76 -1.22 -14.48 3.20
N LYS A 77 -0.66 -13.26 3.29
CA LYS A 77 -1.30 -12.05 2.76
C LYS A 77 -1.56 -12.17 1.27
N ILE A 78 -0.56 -12.55 0.46
CA ILE A 78 -0.72 -12.69 -1.00
C ILE A 78 -1.83 -13.71 -1.32
N ILE A 79 -1.84 -14.86 -0.66
CA ILE A 79 -2.85 -15.91 -0.90
C ILE A 79 -4.25 -15.42 -0.52
N LEU A 80 -4.38 -14.81 0.65
CA LEU A 80 -5.66 -14.29 1.12
C LEU A 80 -6.22 -13.25 0.16
N LEU A 81 -5.39 -12.28 -0.26
CA LEU A 81 -5.81 -11.23 -1.18
C LEU A 81 -6.21 -11.80 -2.55
N ARG A 82 -5.44 -12.76 -3.09
CA ARG A 82 -5.79 -13.44 -4.35
C ARG A 82 -7.14 -14.15 -4.26
N ARG A 83 -7.40 -14.89 -3.18
CA ARG A 83 -8.69 -15.57 -2.97
C ARG A 83 -9.84 -14.59 -2.78
N CYS A 84 -9.64 -13.49 -2.07
CA CYS A 84 -10.64 -12.44 -1.92
C CYS A 84 -10.98 -11.80 -3.29
N THR A 85 -9.98 -11.49 -4.11
CA THR A 85 -10.19 -10.94 -5.45
C THR A 85 -10.89 -11.92 -6.38
N PHE A 86 -10.53 -13.21 -6.32
CA PHE A 86 -11.21 -14.23 -7.10
C PHE A 86 -12.70 -14.32 -6.75
N ASN A 87 -13.03 -14.38 -5.46
CA ASN A 87 -14.43 -14.39 -4.99
C ASN A 87 -15.19 -13.11 -5.40
N LEU A 88 -14.51 -11.97 -5.44
CA LEU A 88 -15.10 -10.71 -5.92
C LEU A 88 -15.37 -10.76 -7.42
N ARG A 89 -14.42 -11.25 -8.23
CA ARG A 89 -14.60 -11.43 -9.68
C ARG A 89 -15.75 -12.37 -9.99
N GLU A 90 -15.88 -13.45 -9.23
CA GLU A 90 -16.97 -14.39 -9.37
C GLU A 90 -18.33 -13.76 -9.04
N ASP A 91 -18.44 -13.05 -7.91
CA ASP A 91 -19.67 -12.34 -7.51
C ASP A 91 -20.04 -11.26 -8.57
N VAL A 92 -19.06 -10.54 -9.13
CA VAL A 92 -19.27 -9.55 -10.21
C VAL A 92 -19.71 -10.23 -11.51
N SER A 93 -19.07 -11.32 -11.92
CA SER A 93 -19.43 -12.08 -13.13
C SER A 93 -20.86 -12.65 -13.05
N LYS A 94 -21.24 -13.19 -11.89
CA LYS A 94 -22.63 -13.62 -11.60
C LYS A 94 -23.61 -12.45 -11.64
N GLY A 95 -23.19 -11.26 -11.23
CA GLY A 95 -23.96 -10.03 -11.37
C GLY A 95 -24.18 -9.64 -12.83
N ILE A 96 -23.11 -9.63 -13.64
CA ILE A 96 -23.14 -9.24 -15.06
C ILE A 96 -24.01 -10.20 -15.88
N SER A 97 -23.86 -11.51 -15.67
CA SER A 97 -24.65 -12.56 -16.37
C SER A 97 -26.16 -12.48 -16.11
N ARG A 98 -26.59 -11.78 -15.05
CA ARG A 98 -28.00 -11.57 -14.71
C ARG A 98 -28.56 -10.25 -15.26
N ILE A 99 -27.75 -9.41 -15.89
CA ILE A 99 -28.19 -8.14 -16.48
C ILE A 99 -28.88 -8.44 -17.82
N SER A 100 -30.07 -7.88 -18.04
CA SER A 100 -30.78 -7.97 -19.32
C SER A 100 -29.92 -7.40 -20.46
N LEU A 101 -29.90 -8.08 -21.62
CA LEU A 101 -29.14 -7.67 -22.82
C LEU A 101 -29.36 -6.19 -23.21
N LYS A 102 -30.59 -5.67 -23.03
CA LYS A 102 -30.94 -4.26 -23.27
C LYS A 102 -30.12 -3.27 -22.41
N LYS A 103 -29.83 -3.61 -21.15
CA LYS A 103 -29.01 -2.80 -20.23
C LYS A 103 -27.51 -3.01 -20.40
N LEU A 104 -27.10 -4.11 -21.03
CA LEU A 104 -25.70 -4.36 -21.39
C LEU A 104 -25.24 -3.47 -22.55
N GLY A 105 -26.11 -3.24 -23.54
CA GLY A 105 -25.83 -2.34 -24.68
C GLY A 105 -25.61 -0.87 -24.29
N GLU A 106 -26.16 -0.43 -23.16
CA GLU A 106 -25.96 0.94 -22.64
C GLU A 106 -24.67 1.09 -21.81
N LYS A 107 -24.04 -0.01 -21.38
CA LYS A 107 -22.84 -0.01 -20.52
C LYS A 107 -21.59 -0.44 -21.28
N LEU A 108 -20.99 0.49 -22.01
CA LEU A 108 -19.66 0.35 -22.64
C LEU A 108 -18.49 0.15 -21.63
N GLU A 109 -18.77 0.19 -20.32
CA GLU A 109 -17.76 0.15 -19.25
C GLU A 109 -17.68 -1.19 -18.49
N LEU A 110 -18.29 -2.26 -18.99
CA LEU A 110 -18.25 -3.56 -18.30
C LEU A 110 -16.83 -4.12 -18.16
N ASN A 111 -15.96 -3.86 -19.14
CA ASN A 111 -14.57 -4.31 -19.10
C ASN A 111 -13.75 -3.53 -18.05
N SER A 112 -13.91 -2.22 -17.96
CA SER A 112 -13.25 -1.38 -16.94
C SER A 112 -13.75 -1.71 -15.53
N LEU A 113 -15.02 -2.09 -15.37
CA LEU A 113 -15.58 -2.62 -14.12
C LEU A 113 -14.90 -3.92 -13.69
N TYR A 114 -14.58 -4.82 -14.62
CA TYR A 114 -14.01 -6.12 -14.31
C TYR A 114 -12.49 -6.07 -14.07
N THR A 115 -11.78 -5.13 -14.69
CA THR A 115 -10.32 -4.96 -14.51
C THR A 115 -10.01 -3.89 -13.48
N ASN A 116 -10.31 -2.63 -13.79
CA ASN A 116 -9.82 -1.46 -13.06
C ASN A 116 -10.48 -1.34 -11.69
N ASN A 117 -11.80 -1.51 -11.61
CA ASN A 117 -12.50 -1.37 -10.33
C ASN A 117 -12.17 -2.50 -9.37
N ILE A 118 -12.00 -3.74 -9.88
CA ILE A 118 -11.61 -4.88 -9.05
C ILE A 118 -10.17 -4.74 -8.54
N GLU A 119 -9.26 -4.26 -9.39
CA GLU A 119 -7.88 -3.97 -8.99
C GLU A 119 -7.80 -2.83 -7.97
N GLN A 120 -8.63 -1.80 -8.13
CA GLN A 120 -8.77 -0.73 -7.14
C GLN A 120 -9.30 -1.26 -5.81
N VAL A 121 -10.30 -2.16 -5.80
CA VAL A 121 -10.77 -2.80 -4.56
C VAL A 121 -9.68 -3.67 -3.93
N TYR A 122 -8.89 -4.39 -4.73
CA TYR A 122 -7.74 -5.15 -4.22
C TYR A 122 -6.73 -4.24 -3.52
N ASN A 123 -6.31 -3.15 -4.17
CA ASN A 123 -5.29 -2.24 -3.68
C ASN A 123 -5.79 -1.36 -2.53
N SER A 124 -6.85 -0.59 -2.77
CA SER A 124 -7.34 0.42 -1.83
C SER A 124 -8.15 -0.14 -0.68
N TYR A 125 -8.76 -1.34 -0.84
CA TYR A 125 -9.59 -1.91 0.21
C TYR A 125 -8.92 -3.12 0.86
N PHE A 126 -8.61 -4.18 0.12
CA PHE A 126 -8.09 -5.39 0.74
C PHE A 126 -6.65 -5.23 1.26
N ASN A 127 -5.75 -4.71 0.42
CA ASN A 127 -4.34 -4.54 0.78
C ASN A 127 -4.17 -3.47 1.88
N GLU A 128 -4.76 -2.28 1.71
CA GLU A 128 -4.72 -1.24 2.75
C GLU A 128 -5.35 -1.69 4.07
N PHE A 129 -6.47 -2.41 4.05
CA PHE A 129 -7.08 -2.92 5.28
C PHE A 129 -6.17 -3.89 6.03
N THR A 130 -5.55 -4.84 5.33
CA THR A 130 -4.59 -5.77 5.98
C THR A 130 -3.35 -5.05 6.52
N ASN A 131 -2.86 -4.03 5.81
CA ASN A 131 -1.77 -3.19 6.29
C ASN A 131 -2.19 -2.38 7.52
N PHE A 132 -3.38 -1.81 7.52
CA PHE A 132 -3.91 -1.04 8.64
C PHE A 132 -3.96 -1.87 9.93
N ILE A 133 -4.47 -3.11 9.86
CA ILE A 133 -4.46 -4.03 11.01
C ILE A 133 -3.03 -4.26 11.51
N PHE A 134 -2.11 -4.60 10.59
CA PHE A 134 -0.73 -4.90 10.95
C PHE A 134 -0.02 -3.71 11.60
N TYR A 135 -0.11 -2.52 10.99
CA TYR A 135 0.51 -1.32 11.53
C TYR A 135 -0.10 -0.86 12.85
N SER A 136 -1.42 -1.07 13.04
CA SER A 136 -2.08 -0.80 14.32
C SER A 136 -1.53 -1.71 15.43
N LEU A 137 -1.40 -3.01 15.15
CA LEU A 137 -0.80 -3.97 16.10
C LEU A 137 0.66 -3.63 16.41
N LEU A 138 1.45 -3.30 15.38
CA LEU A 138 2.85 -2.92 15.54
C LEU A 138 2.98 -1.64 16.37
N PHE A 139 2.12 -0.65 16.15
CA PHE A 139 2.10 0.60 16.90
C PHE A 139 1.79 0.36 18.38
N ILE A 140 0.73 -0.40 18.69
CA ILE A 140 0.36 -0.74 20.07
C ILE A 140 1.50 -1.50 20.76
N SER A 141 2.04 -2.53 20.10
CA SER A 141 3.16 -3.33 20.63
C SER A 141 4.40 -2.49 20.91
N SER A 142 4.78 -1.62 19.96
CA SER A 142 5.92 -0.73 20.11
C SER A 142 5.69 0.29 21.24
N LEU A 143 4.48 0.81 21.37
CA LEU A 143 4.12 1.76 22.44
C LEU A 143 4.26 1.09 23.82
N VAL A 144 3.78 -0.14 23.98
CA VAL A 144 3.95 -0.92 25.23
C VAL A 144 5.43 -1.13 25.54
N VAL A 145 6.22 -1.59 24.58
CA VAL A 145 7.66 -1.84 24.79
C VAL A 145 8.40 -0.55 25.14
N VAL A 146 8.18 0.54 24.41
CA VAL A 146 8.81 1.84 24.69
C VAL A 146 8.37 2.40 26.04
N SER A 147 7.10 2.21 26.44
CA SER A 147 6.59 2.69 27.73
C SER A 147 7.27 2.03 28.92
N ILE A 148 7.64 0.75 28.80
CA ILE A 148 8.33 0.01 29.86
C ILE A 148 9.80 0.42 29.95
N ILE A 149 10.47 0.66 28.82
CA ILE A 149 11.92 0.79 28.79
C ILE A 149 12.37 2.27 28.88
N TRP A 150 11.70 3.19 28.17
CA TRP A 150 12.13 4.60 28.07
C TRP A 150 10.93 5.56 28.05
N ILE A 151 10.25 5.70 29.19
CA ILE A 151 9.04 6.53 29.29
C ILE A 151 9.26 8.00 28.89
N HIS A 152 10.47 8.54 29.10
CA HIS A 152 10.80 9.92 28.70
C HIS A 152 10.90 10.10 27.17
N LEU A 153 11.37 9.08 26.43
CA LEU A 153 11.40 9.11 24.96
C LEU A 153 10.01 8.92 24.34
N LEU A 154 9.06 8.35 25.10
CA LEU A 154 7.69 8.14 24.64
C LEU A 154 7.01 9.48 24.31
N TRP A 155 7.17 10.50 25.16
CA TRP A 155 6.58 11.82 24.93
C TRP A 155 7.14 12.49 23.67
N ILE A 156 8.46 12.43 23.48
CA ILE A 156 9.12 12.99 22.30
C ILE A 156 8.66 12.27 21.03
N SER A 157 8.62 10.93 21.05
CA SER A 157 8.17 10.15 19.90
C SER A 157 6.69 10.39 19.56
N MET A 158 5.82 10.56 20.55
CA MET A 158 4.40 10.90 20.32
C MET A 158 4.23 12.28 19.67
N ILE A 159 5.02 13.28 20.07
CA ILE A 159 5.00 14.61 19.43
C ILE A 159 5.43 14.49 17.96
N ILE A 160 6.53 13.78 17.69
CA ILE A 160 7.04 13.57 16.33
C ILE A 160 6.00 12.85 15.46
N VAL A 161 5.37 11.78 15.97
CA VAL A 161 4.32 11.04 15.24
C VAL A 161 3.11 11.93 14.94
N THR A 162 2.69 12.75 15.89
CA THR A 162 1.56 13.67 15.72
C THR A 162 1.84 14.75 14.69
N LEU A 163 3.03 15.35 14.73
CA LEU A 163 3.49 16.32 13.73
C LEU A 163 3.60 15.69 12.35
N GLY A 164 4.18 14.48 12.26
CA GLY A 164 4.26 13.72 11.01
C GLY A 164 2.88 13.44 10.40
N PHE A 165 1.90 13.09 11.24
CA PHE A 165 0.51 12.91 10.80
C PHE A 165 -0.10 14.20 10.25
N LEU A 166 0.10 15.33 10.94
CA LEU A 166 -0.39 16.64 10.49
C LEU A 166 0.21 17.04 9.14
N VAL A 167 1.54 16.92 9.00
CA VAL A 167 2.25 17.22 7.75
C VAL A 167 1.74 16.33 6.61
N ASN A 168 1.59 15.03 6.86
CA ASN A 168 1.13 14.07 5.85
C ASN A 168 -0.32 14.36 5.42
N ARG A 169 -1.20 14.71 6.37
CA ARG A 169 -2.59 15.10 6.09
C ARG A 169 -2.67 16.37 5.24
N LEU A 170 -1.86 17.37 5.55
CA LEU A 170 -1.78 18.61 4.77
C LEU A 170 -1.25 18.30 3.37
N SER A 171 -0.12 17.59 3.26
CA SER A 171 0.48 17.21 1.98
C SER A 171 -0.51 16.46 1.09
N LYS A 172 -1.19 15.43 1.62
CA LYS A 172 -2.18 14.65 0.87
C LYS A 172 -3.28 15.52 0.26
N LYS A 173 -3.79 16.52 0.99
CA LYS A 173 -4.81 17.45 0.49
C LYS A 173 -4.33 18.25 -0.73
N TYR A 174 -3.06 18.65 -0.76
CA TYR A 174 -2.47 19.36 -1.89
C TYR A 174 -2.16 18.42 -3.05
N THR A 175 -1.61 17.24 -2.77
CA THR A 175 -1.27 16.24 -3.79
C THR A 175 -2.51 15.70 -4.50
N GLU A 176 -3.61 15.44 -3.78
CA GLU A 176 -4.87 14.99 -4.39
C GLU A 176 -5.45 16.03 -5.35
N LYS A 177 -5.38 17.32 -4.99
CA LYS A 177 -5.82 18.40 -5.89
C LYS A 177 -4.96 18.46 -7.16
N GLY A 178 -3.64 18.37 -7.02
CA GLY A 178 -2.72 18.33 -8.17
C GLY A 178 -3.01 17.14 -9.08
N TYR A 179 -3.23 15.96 -8.51
CA TYR A 179 -3.52 14.74 -9.26
C TYR A 179 -4.85 14.83 -10.04
N LEU A 180 -5.90 15.41 -9.44
CA LEU A 180 -7.17 15.62 -10.13
C LEU A 180 -7.05 16.57 -11.32
N LEU A 181 -6.26 17.64 -11.17
CA LEU A 181 -5.99 18.59 -12.27
C LEU A 181 -5.19 17.92 -13.38
N GLU A 182 -4.15 17.15 -13.03
CA GLU A 182 -3.34 16.38 -13.97
C GLU A 182 -4.21 15.37 -14.74
N GLN A 183 -5.03 14.58 -14.05
CA GLN A 183 -5.90 13.57 -14.65
C GLN A 183 -6.95 14.21 -15.57
N LYS A 184 -7.52 15.36 -15.19
CA LYS A 184 -8.42 16.12 -16.06
C LYS A 184 -7.71 16.57 -17.33
N SER A 185 -6.51 17.12 -17.20
CA SER A 185 -5.71 17.58 -18.35
C SER A 185 -5.32 16.43 -19.28
N GLU A 186 -4.96 15.27 -18.73
CA GLU A 186 -4.63 14.07 -19.50
C GLU A 186 -5.86 13.52 -20.23
N SER A 187 -7.04 13.52 -19.58
CA SER A 187 -8.29 13.11 -20.23
C SER A 187 -8.66 14.01 -21.41
N GLU A 188 -8.46 15.33 -21.28
CA GLU A 188 -8.66 16.30 -22.37
C GLU A 188 -7.68 16.05 -23.51
N TYR A 189 -6.42 15.77 -23.19
CA TYR A 189 -5.39 15.42 -24.18
C TYR A 189 -5.76 14.16 -24.97
N VAL A 190 -6.08 13.06 -24.26
CA VAL A 190 -6.41 11.77 -24.88
C VAL A 190 -7.68 11.88 -25.74
N SER A 191 -8.71 12.59 -25.26
CA SER A 191 -9.93 12.85 -26.03
C SER A 191 -9.64 13.62 -27.33
N ASN A 192 -8.87 14.70 -27.25
CA ASN A 192 -8.52 15.52 -28.42
C ASN A 192 -7.59 14.79 -29.40
N ALA A 193 -6.62 14.02 -28.88
CA ALA A 193 -5.75 13.17 -29.67
C ALA A 193 -6.56 12.06 -30.37
N SER A 194 -7.48 11.40 -29.67
CA SER A 194 -8.34 10.34 -30.23
C SER A 194 -9.25 10.86 -31.36
N LYS A 195 -9.86 12.05 -31.19
CA LYS A 195 -10.61 12.72 -32.27
C LYS A 195 -9.74 12.98 -33.50
N SER A 196 -8.49 13.39 -33.28
CA SER A 196 -7.51 13.63 -34.34
C SER A 196 -7.11 12.33 -35.04
N PHE A 197 -6.83 11.26 -34.28
CA PHE A 197 -6.49 9.95 -34.83
C PHE A 197 -7.66 9.30 -35.60
N ASN A 198 -8.90 9.44 -35.12
CA ASN A 198 -10.07 8.94 -35.86
C ASN A 198 -10.33 9.73 -37.16
N SER A 199 -9.87 10.98 -37.25
CA SER A 199 -9.91 11.80 -38.47
C SER A 199 -8.63 11.69 -39.32
N TYR A 200 -7.67 10.83 -38.94
CA TYR A 200 -6.40 10.62 -39.64
C TYR A 200 -6.60 10.24 -41.11
N LYS A 201 -7.58 9.39 -41.42
CA LYS A 201 -7.89 8.98 -42.80
C LYS A 201 -8.25 10.19 -43.69
N THR A 202 -9.02 11.13 -43.16
CA THR A 202 -9.38 12.40 -43.80
C THR A 202 -8.16 13.30 -44.04
N PHE A 203 -7.23 13.40 -43.07
CA PHE A 203 -6.00 14.19 -43.24
C PHE A 203 -5.00 13.56 -44.21
N TRP A 204 -4.94 12.22 -44.26
CA TRP A 204 -4.10 11.47 -45.19
C TRP A 204 -4.57 11.61 -46.63
N LEU A 205 -5.89 11.52 -46.85
CA LEU A 205 -6.51 11.73 -48.16
C LEU A 205 -6.36 13.16 -48.67
N ALA A 206 -6.22 14.15 -47.77
CA ALA A 206 -6.01 15.56 -48.12
C ALA A 206 -4.52 15.97 -48.23
N ASN A 207 -3.57 15.03 -48.18
CA ASN A 207 -2.12 15.27 -48.22
C ASN A 207 -1.58 16.26 -47.15
N ASN A 208 -2.32 16.47 -46.05
CA ASN A 208 -2.04 17.46 -45.00
C ASN A 208 -1.33 16.85 -43.77
N ARG A 209 -0.36 15.95 -44.02
CA ARG A 209 0.33 15.20 -42.96
C ARG A 209 1.15 16.10 -42.03
N SER A 210 1.80 17.13 -42.56
CA SER A 210 2.59 18.10 -41.78
C SER A 210 1.72 18.91 -40.81
N PHE A 211 0.54 19.33 -41.27
CA PHE A 211 -0.45 20.04 -40.45
C PHE A 211 -0.96 19.15 -39.31
N PHE A 212 -1.25 17.88 -39.59
CA PHE A 212 -1.69 16.91 -38.58
C PHE A 212 -0.65 16.72 -37.45
N VAL A 213 0.64 16.60 -37.81
CA VAL A 213 1.74 16.48 -36.83
C VAL A 213 1.90 17.76 -36.01
N GLN A 214 1.83 18.93 -36.64
CA GLN A 214 1.87 20.22 -35.93
C GLN A 214 0.67 20.40 -34.99
N TYR A 215 -0.52 19.96 -35.40
CA TYR A 215 -1.73 20.03 -34.59
C TYR A 215 -1.63 19.14 -33.35
N LEU A 216 -1.15 17.89 -33.48
CA LEU A 216 -0.91 17.01 -32.32
C LEU A 216 0.16 17.56 -31.37
N SER A 217 1.25 18.12 -31.90
CA SER A 217 2.28 18.83 -31.13
C SER A 217 1.71 20.01 -30.34
N ARG A 218 0.82 20.79 -30.96
CA ARG A 218 0.14 21.92 -30.32
C ARG A 218 -0.80 21.45 -29.20
N ILE A 219 -1.52 20.35 -29.39
CA ILE A 219 -2.35 19.76 -28.32
C ILE A 219 -1.49 19.27 -27.15
N PHE A 220 -0.34 18.65 -27.43
CA PHE A 220 0.59 18.19 -26.40
C PHE A 220 1.23 19.34 -25.60
N SER A 221 1.62 20.43 -26.26
CA SER A 221 2.14 21.63 -25.57
C SER A 221 1.08 22.32 -24.70
N ILE A 222 -0.19 22.33 -25.12
CA ILE A 222 -1.31 22.83 -24.30
C ILE A 222 -1.50 21.95 -23.05
N PHE A 223 -1.41 20.63 -23.19
CA PHE A 223 -1.42 19.70 -22.05
C PHE A 223 -0.28 20.02 -21.05
N GLN A 224 0.96 20.17 -21.54
CA GLN A 224 2.09 20.51 -20.67
C GLN A 224 1.87 21.83 -19.92
N LYS A 225 1.34 22.86 -20.57
CA LYS A 225 1.06 24.15 -19.91
C LYS A 225 -0.01 24.05 -18.83
N LYS A 226 -1.06 23.22 -19.05
CA LYS A 226 -2.13 23.01 -18.06
C LYS A 226 -1.72 22.12 -16.88
N LYS A 227 -0.65 21.33 -17.01
CA LYS A 227 -0.13 20.46 -15.95
C LYS A 227 0.55 21.22 -14.80
N TYR A 228 1.00 22.46 -15.04
CA TYR A 228 1.79 23.26 -14.09
C TYR A 228 1.07 24.50 -13.54
N HIS A 229 -0.25 24.63 -13.75
CA HIS A 229 -1.09 25.73 -13.24
C HIS A 229 -2.25 25.17 -12.40
#